data_AF-A0A1C6R2N7-F1
#
_entry.id   AF-A0A1C6R2N7-F1
#
_cell.length_a   1.000
_cell.length_b   1.000
_cell.length_c   1.000
_cell.angle_alpha   90.00
_cell.angle_beta   90.00
_cell.angle_gamma   90.00
#
_symmetry.space_group_name_H-M   'P 1'
#
loop_
_entity.id
_entity.type
_entity.pdbx_description
1 polymer ?
#
loop_
_entity_poly.entity_id
_entity_poly.type
_entity_poly.pdbx_seq_one_letter_code
_entity_poly.pdbx_strand_id
1 'polypeptide(L)'
;MTTLDVRFFDGHSSRPHAARLRVQDGVLTVEPLAGEDFAPVSMPSRQIRWPERTRHGGRIAQLPHGATVQAIDVPAWDAWTAQLGHRESWVVRAQQSWRGVLVAFFLVIVAGAAMYQWALPWAARGITGVVPQRVDALIGAQVLESLDDSLLLPSELPAQDRERIRHAFARMVQAAHPEDAPPWQLEFRRGRDERLGPNALALPGGTIVLTDELVRLMPDDDDAVLGVLGHEFGHVRLRHAMRQLVQASAVGLAASAAFGDYGTFITSAPVLLATLGYSRDAEREADAESLRLMRSSGIPPRAMADFFQAIEEWRQTRQRGEKDDVDFIGLAFSTHPATAERIAFFRDATAD
;
A
#
# COMPACT_ATOMS: atom_id res chain seq x y z
N MET A 1 -47.55 -21.47 -28.38
CA MET A 1 -48.16 -20.21 -27.90
C MET A 1 -47.95 -20.14 -26.41
N THR A 2 -47.23 -19.13 -25.94
CA THR A 2 -46.86 -19.00 -24.53
C THR A 2 -47.73 -17.93 -23.90
N THR A 3 -48.64 -18.34 -23.02
CA THR A 3 -49.49 -17.43 -22.25
C THR A 3 -49.06 -17.39 -20.80
N LEU A 4 -49.25 -16.26 -20.13
CA LEU A 4 -48.93 -16.09 -18.71
C LEU A 4 -50.00 -15.24 -18.03
N ASP A 5 -50.54 -15.73 -16.93
CA ASP A 5 -51.52 -14.98 -16.13
C ASP A 5 -50.79 -14.00 -15.18
N VAL A 6 -51.26 -12.76 -15.15
CA VAL A 6 -50.57 -11.60 -14.55
C VAL A 6 -51.56 -10.63 -13.90
N ARG A 7 -51.04 -9.72 -13.07
CA ARG A 7 -51.78 -8.52 -12.63
C ARG A 7 -51.44 -7.36 -13.54
N PHE A 8 -52.43 -6.80 -14.21
CA PHE A 8 -52.30 -5.62 -15.05
C PHE A 8 -52.73 -4.38 -14.28
N PHE A 9 -51.93 -3.31 -14.38
CA PHE A 9 -52.24 -1.98 -13.90
C PHE A 9 -52.25 -1.05 -15.12
N ASP A 10 -53.35 -0.36 -15.33
CA ASP A 10 -53.60 0.47 -16.51
C ASP A 10 -52.82 1.81 -16.52
N GLY A 11 -52.17 2.16 -15.40
CA GLY A 11 -51.44 3.42 -15.23
C GLY A 11 -52.33 4.62 -14.88
N HIS A 12 -53.65 4.43 -14.83
CA HIS A 12 -54.64 5.44 -14.46
C HIS A 12 -55.26 5.17 -13.08
N SER A 13 -55.28 3.92 -12.64
CA SER A 13 -55.81 3.44 -11.38
C SER A 13 -54.82 2.51 -10.67
N SER A 14 -54.84 2.53 -9.34
CA SER A 14 -54.06 1.60 -8.50
C SER A 14 -54.73 0.22 -8.36
N ARG A 15 -55.90 -0.01 -9.00
CA ARG A 15 -56.61 -1.28 -8.95
C ARG A 15 -55.94 -2.30 -9.88
N PRO A 16 -55.57 -3.49 -9.38
CA PRO A 16 -55.06 -4.55 -10.24
C PRO A 16 -56.22 -5.22 -11.01
N HIS A 17 -55.98 -5.51 -12.28
CA HIS A 17 -56.86 -6.30 -13.14
C HIS A 17 -56.22 -7.66 -13.44
N ALA A 18 -56.99 -8.73 -13.33
CA ALA A 18 -56.52 -10.06 -13.72
C ALA A 18 -56.43 -10.16 -15.25
N ALA A 19 -55.24 -10.41 -15.78
CA ALA A 19 -55.00 -10.41 -17.22
C ALA A 19 -54.16 -11.60 -17.66
N ARG A 20 -54.24 -11.93 -18.96
CA ARG A 20 -53.42 -12.92 -19.63
C ARG A 20 -52.52 -12.25 -20.64
N LEU A 21 -51.21 -12.44 -20.49
CA LEU A 21 -50.21 -12.06 -21.49
C LEU A 21 -50.14 -13.13 -22.56
N ARG A 22 -50.03 -12.69 -23.81
CA ARG A 22 -49.74 -13.52 -24.97
C ARG A 22 -48.71 -12.82 -25.83
N VAL A 23 -47.70 -13.55 -26.30
CA VAL A 23 -46.77 -13.04 -27.32
C VAL A 23 -46.90 -13.87 -28.58
N GLN A 24 -47.14 -13.20 -29.70
CA GLN A 24 -47.19 -13.80 -31.02
C GLN A 24 -46.55 -12.85 -32.03
N ASP A 25 -45.63 -13.36 -32.85
CA ASP A 25 -44.98 -12.62 -33.94
C ASP A 25 -44.35 -11.27 -33.49
N GLY A 26 -43.82 -11.22 -32.26
CA GLY A 26 -43.20 -10.02 -31.69
C GLY A 26 -44.19 -8.96 -31.17
N VAL A 27 -45.48 -9.28 -31.11
CA VAL A 27 -46.52 -8.45 -30.49
C VAL A 27 -46.94 -9.10 -29.18
N LEU A 28 -46.91 -8.31 -28.10
CA LEU A 28 -47.45 -8.69 -26.80
C LEU A 28 -48.86 -8.14 -26.67
N THR A 29 -49.81 -9.02 -26.34
CA THR A 29 -51.21 -8.69 -26.11
C THR A 29 -51.56 -9.01 -24.65
N VAL A 30 -52.16 -8.03 -23.98
CA VAL A 30 -52.71 -8.14 -22.62
C VAL A 30 -54.22 -8.30 -22.77
N GLU A 31 -54.74 -9.48 -22.44
CA GLU A 31 -56.18 -9.80 -22.54
C GLU A 31 -56.81 -9.87 -21.14
N PRO A 32 -58.04 -9.36 -20.94
CA PRO A 32 -58.74 -9.52 -19.67
C PRO A 32 -59.07 -10.99 -19.40
N LEU A 33 -58.95 -11.43 -18.15
CA LEU A 33 -59.50 -12.72 -17.71
C LEU A 33 -61.02 -12.60 -17.51
N ALA A 34 -61.72 -13.75 -17.51
CA ALA A 34 -63.18 -13.77 -17.37
C ALA A 34 -63.64 -13.04 -16.09
N GLY A 35 -64.45 -11.98 -16.26
CA GLY A 35 -64.95 -11.14 -15.16
C GLY A 35 -64.24 -9.79 -15.01
N GLU A 36 -63.22 -9.49 -15.82
CA GLU A 36 -62.55 -8.19 -15.87
C GLU A 36 -63.06 -7.33 -17.03
N ASP A 37 -63.18 -6.02 -16.81
CA ASP A 37 -63.75 -5.06 -17.76
C ASP A 37 -62.68 -4.05 -18.22
N PHE A 38 -61.82 -4.49 -19.14
CA PHE A 38 -60.90 -3.62 -19.87
C PHE A 38 -60.65 -4.14 -21.30
N ALA A 39 -60.38 -3.24 -22.24
CA ALA A 39 -60.12 -3.60 -23.63
C ALA A 39 -58.73 -4.24 -23.80
N PRO A 40 -58.56 -5.30 -24.62
CA PRO A 40 -57.25 -5.90 -24.86
C PRO A 40 -56.24 -4.88 -25.39
N VAL A 41 -55.05 -4.84 -24.79
CA VAL A 41 -53.98 -3.91 -25.16
C VAL A 41 -52.91 -4.68 -25.91
N SER A 42 -52.59 -4.29 -27.14
CA SER A 42 -51.54 -4.91 -27.96
C SER A 42 -50.42 -3.93 -28.26
N MET A 43 -49.17 -4.38 -28.14
CA MET A 43 -48.00 -3.55 -28.42
C MET A 43 -46.81 -4.38 -28.93
N PRO A 44 -45.91 -3.78 -29.73
CA PRO A 44 -44.66 -4.42 -30.09
C PRO A 44 -43.82 -4.75 -28.84
N SER A 45 -43.28 -5.97 -28.77
CA SER A 45 -42.47 -6.45 -27.62
C SER A 45 -41.25 -5.57 -27.32
N ARG A 46 -40.71 -4.89 -28.35
CA ARG A 46 -39.62 -3.91 -28.26
C ARG A 46 -39.96 -2.64 -27.45
N GLN A 47 -41.24 -2.34 -27.23
CA GLN A 47 -41.68 -1.19 -26.44
C GLN A 47 -41.80 -1.50 -24.94
N ILE A 48 -41.60 -2.76 -24.57
CA ILE A 48 -41.68 -3.21 -23.19
C ILE A 48 -40.32 -3.00 -22.53
N ARG A 49 -40.34 -2.31 -21.39
CA ARG A 49 -39.15 -2.22 -20.54
C ARG A 49 -39.22 -3.33 -19.51
N TRP A 50 -38.25 -4.22 -19.58
CA TRP A 50 -38.02 -5.28 -18.61
C TRP A 50 -37.01 -4.76 -17.58
N PRO A 51 -37.44 -4.43 -16.35
CA PRO A 51 -36.53 -4.10 -15.26
C PRO A 51 -35.59 -5.26 -14.95
N GLU A 52 -34.41 -4.96 -14.43
CA GLU A 52 -33.45 -5.97 -14.01
C GLU A 52 -34.04 -6.84 -12.89
N ARG A 53 -33.81 -8.16 -12.97
CA ARG A 53 -34.28 -9.12 -11.97
C ARG A 53 -33.60 -8.80 -10.63
N THR A 54 -34.38 -8.79 -9.56
CA THR A 54 -33.88 -8.80 -8.18
C THR A 54 -34.18 -10.16 -7.55
N ARG A 55 -33.31 -10.61 -6.64
CA ARG A 55 -33.36 -11.97 -6.06
C ARG A 55 -34.67 -12.25 -5.29
N HIS A 56 -35.28 -11.21 -4.70
CA HIS A 56 -36.48 -11.33 -3.87
C HIS A 56 -37.63 -10.37 -4.30
N GLY A 57 -37.48 -9.64 -5.41
CA GLY A 57 -38.53 -8.73 -5.89
C GLY A 57 -39.50 -9.42 -6.85
N GLY A 58 -40.75 -8.95 -6.85
CA GLY A 58 -41.74 -9.35 -7.84
C GLY A 58 -41.27 -9.07 -9.26
N ARG A 59 -41.69 -9.89 -10.22
CA ARG A 59 -41.40 -9.63 -11.64
C ARG A 59 -42.39 -8.60 -12.14
N ILE A 60 -41.88 -7.50 -12.69
CA ILE A 60 -42.68 -6.40 -13.23
C ILE A 60 -42.21 -6.14 -14.66
N ALA A 61 -43.12 -5.92 -15.60
CA ALA A 61 -42.82 -5.34 -16.89
C ALA A 61 -43.50 -3.97 -16.97
N GLN A 62 -42.75 -2.96 -17.44
CA GLN A 62 -43.28 -1.63 -17.69
C GLN A 62 -43.74 -1.54 -19.13
N LEU A 63 -45.00 -1.16 -19.31
CA LEU A 63 -45.64 -0.93 -20.59
C LEU A 63 -45.64 0.59 -20.90
N PRO A 64 -45.90 0.99 -22.15
CA PRO A 64 -46.09 2.39 -22.50
C PRO A 64 -47.20 3.07 -21.68
N HIS A 65 -47.14 4.40 -21.57
CA HIS A 65 -48.15 5.22 -20.88
C HIS A 65 -48.30 4.95 -19.37
N GLY A 66 -47.28 4.36 -18.73
CA GLY A 66 -47.25 4.15 -17.27
C GLY A 66 -47.97 2.88 -16.80
N ALA A 67 -48.54 2.10 -17.72
CA ALA A 67 -49.13 0.81 -17.39
C ALA A 67 -48.03 -0.19 -16.98
N THR A 68 -48.36 -1.11 -16.07
CA THR A 68 -47.42 -2.14 -15.60
C THR A 68 -48.08 -3.50 -15.52
N VAL A 69 -47.28 -4.54 -15.68
CA VAL A 69 -47.70 -5.92 -15.52
C VAL A 69 -46.86 -6.56 -14.46
N GLN A 70 -47.48 -7.22 -13.49
CA GLN A 70 -46.80 -7.90 -12.39
C GLN A 70 -47.09 -9.40 -12.42
N ALA A 71 -46.06 -10.22 -12.19
CA ALA A 71 -46.24 -11.66 -12.09
C ALA A 71 -47.11 -12.04 -10.90
N ILE A 72 -48.03 -12.97 -11.13
CA ILE A 72 -48.76 -13.69 -10.07
C ILE A 72 -47.90 -14.88 -9.59
N ASP A 73 -47.32 -15.61 -10.55
CA ASP A 73 -46.42 -16.75 -10.33
C ASP A 73 -45.04 -16.41 -10.93
N VAL A 74 -44.05 -16.26 -10.04
CA VAL A 74 -42.67 -15.90 -10.40
C VAL A 74 -41.96 -17.00 -11.21
N PRO A 75 -41.98 -18.28 -10.78
CA PRO A 75 -41.51 -19.40 -11.61
C PRO A 75 -42.13 -19.45 -13.01
N ALA A 76 -43.45 -19.28 -13.13
CA ALA A 76 -44.13 -19.29 -14.42
C ALA A 76 -43.68 -18.13 -15.32
N TRP A 77 -43.50 -16.93 -14.73
CA TRP A 77 -42.94 -15.77 -15.43
C TRP A 77 -41.52 -16.01 -15.94
N ASP A 78 -40.66 -16.59 -15.11
CA ASP A 78 -39.27 -16.86 -15.47
C ASP A 78 -39.19 -17.92 -16.59
N ALA A 79 -40.03 -18.96 -16.56
CA ALA A 79 -40.13 -19.94 -17.63
C ALA A 79 -40.68 -19.34 -18.94
N TRP A 80 -41.66 -18.44 -18.84
CA TRP A 80 -42.27 -17.76 -19.97
C TRP A 80 -41.30 -16.77 -20.64
N THR A 81 -40.57 -15.97 -19.85
CA THR A 81 -39.56 -15.03 -20.36
C THR A 81 -38.36 -15.73 -20.99
N ALA A 82 -37.93 -16.88 -20.45
CA ALA A 82 -36.86 -17.68 -21.05
C ALA A 82 -37.23 -18.20 -22.45
N GLN A 83 -38.50 -18.55 -22.67
CA GLN A 83 -39.02 -18.97 -23.99
C GLN A 83 -39.04 -17.83 -25.01
N LEU A 84 -39.10 -16.58 -24.56
CA LEU A 84 -39.00 -15.38 -25.40
C LEU A 84 -37.55 -15.03 -25.78
N GLY A 85 -36.57 -15.83 -25.35
CA GLY A 85 -35.16 -15.60 -25.65
C GLY A 85 -34.49 -14.55 -24.77
N HIS A 86 -35.19 -14.01 -23.76
CA HIS A 86 -34.59 -13.12 -22.77
C HIS A 86 -33.65 -13.93 -21.88
N ARG A 87 -32.34 -13.79 -22.12
CA ARG A 87 -31.29 -14.35 -21.27
C ARG A 87 -30.69 -13.25 -20.42
N GLU A 88 -30.48 -13.53 -19.14
CA GLU A 88 -29.79 -12.61 -18.25
C GLU A 88 -28.32 -12.44 -18.66
N SER A 89 -27.85 -11.20 -18.58
CA SER A 89 -26.43 -10.91 -18.68
C SER A 89 -25.66 -11.70 -17.61
N TRP A 90 -24.43 -12.09 -17.96
CA TRP A 90 -23.52 -12.74 -17.01
C TRP A 90 -23.22 -11.84 -15.81
N VAL A 91 -23.25 -10.51 -15.98
CA VAL A 91 -23.04 -9.52 -14.90
C VAL A 91 -24.16 -9.60 -13.86
N VAL A 92 -25.42 -9.66 -14.30
CA VAL A 92 -26.59 -9.77 -13.41
C VAL A 92 -26.54 -11.08 -12.62
N ARG A 93 -26.19 -12.18 -13.28
CA ARG A 93 -26.01 -13.48 -12.63
C ARG A 93 -24.87 -13.48 -11.61
N ALA A 94 -23.76 -12.81 -11.92
CA ALA A 94 -22.63 -12.66 -11.02
C ALA A 94 -22.99 -11.81 -9.78
N GLN A 95 -23.66 -10.67 -9.97
CA GLN A 95 -24.12 -9.77 -8.90
C GLN A 95 -25.12 -10.43 -7.96
N GLN A 96 -26.00 -11.31 -8.48
CA GLN A 96 -26.95 -12.05 -7.66
C GLN A 96 -26.35 -13.27 -6.95
N SER A 97 -25.11 -13.65 -7.29
CA SER A 97 -24.42 -14.78 -6.68
C SER A 97 -23.49 -14.30 -5.55
N TRP A 98 -23.74 -14.76 -4.32
CA TRP A 98 -22.85 -14.47 -3.18
C TRP A 98 -21.41 -14.96 -3.45
N ARG A 99 -21.26 -16.06 -4.21
CA ARG A 99 -19.96 -16.57 -4.68
C ARG A 99 -19.26 -15.58 -5.60
N GLY A 100 -19.98 -14.99 -6.56
CA GLY A 100 -19.44 -13.96 -7.46
C GLY A 100 -19.03 -12.70 -6.70
N VAL A 101 -19.80 -12.30 -5.69
CA VAL A 101 -19.42 -11.18 -4.80
C VAL A 101 -18.13 -11.49 -4.03
N LEU A 102 -18.00 -12.68 -3.44
CA LEU A 102 -16.77 -13.08 -2.74
C LEU A 102 -15.56 -13.15 -3.67
N VAL A 103 -15.72 -13.68 -4.89
CA VAL A 103 -14.65 -13.71 -5.89
C VAL A 103 -14.25 -12.29 -6.29
N ALA A 104 -15.21 -11.41 -6.57
CA ALA A 104 -14.92 -10.01 -6.90
C ALA A 104 -14.20 -9.30 -5.75
N PHE A 105 -14.65 -9.49 -4.51
CA PHE A 105 -14.01 -8.93 -3.32
C PHE A 105 -12.57 -9.43 -3.17
N PHE A 106 -12.35 -10.74 -3.32
CA PHE A 106 -11.01 -11.33 -3.29
C PHE A 106 -10.12 -10.77 -4.40
N LEU A 107 -10.64 -10.65 -5.63
CA LEU A 107 -9.91 -10.07 -6.75
C LEU A 107 -9.54 -8.60 -6.51
N VAL A 108 -10.43 -7.81 -5.91
CA VAL A 108 -10.12 -6.42 -5.51
C VAL A 108 -9.01 -6.38 -4.46
N ILE A 109 -9.04 -7.26 -3.46
CA ILE A 109 -7.96 -7.36 -2.46
C ILE A 109 -6.64 -7.74 -3.13
N VAL A 110 -6.64 -8.77 -3.99
CA VAL A 110 -5.44 -9.21 -4.69
C VAL A 110 -4.90 -8.12 -5.61
N ALA A 111 -5.78 -7.42 -6.35
CA ALA A 111 -5.39 -6.31 -7.21
C ALA A 111 -4.82 -5.13 -6.39
N GLY A 112 -5.44 -4.81 -5.25
CA GLY A 112 -4.96 -3.76 -4.34
C GLY A 112 -3.59 -4.12 -3.74
N ALA A 113 -3.43 -5.36 -3.25
CA ALA A 113 -2.16 -5.86 -2.77
C ALA A 113 -1.09 -5.85 -3.87
N ALA A 114 -1.46 -6.23 -5.10
CA ALA A 114 -0.55 -6.20 -6.24
C ALA A 114 -0.13 -4.78 -6.61
N MET A 115 -1.07 -3.84 -6.59
CA MET A 115 -0.79 -2.43 -6.84
C MET A 115 0.17 -1.86 -5.78
N TYR A 116 -0.06 -2.19 -4.51
CA TYR A 116 0.80 -1.75 -3.41
C TYR A 116 2.20 -2.36 -3.47
N GLN A 117 2.32 -3.66 -3.75
CA GLN A 117 3.61 -4.38 -3.75
C GLN A 117 4.45 -4.13 -5.01
N TRP A 118 3.83 -3.88 -6.17
CA TRP A 118 4.56 -3.81 -7.44
C TRP A 118 4.38 -2.49 -8.20
N ALA A 119 3.14 -2.04 -8.39
CA ALA A 119 2.88 -0.84 -9.20
C ALA A 119 3.39 0.43 -8.52
N LEU A 120 3.16 0.56 -7.22
CA LEU A 120 3.55 1.73 -6.44
C LEU A 120 5.08 1.88 -6.32
N PRO A 121 5.86 0.83 -5.99
CA PRO A 121 7.33 0.92 -6.01
C PRO A 121 7.91 1.16 -7.41
N TRP A 122 7.29 0.59 -8.45
CA TRP A 122 7.69 0.88 -9.83
C TRP A 122 7.48 2.36 -10.19
N ALA A 123 6.30 2.92 -9.89
CA ALA A 123 6.01 4.33 -10.13
C ALA A 123 6.94 5.25 -9.32
N ALA A 124 7.19 4.92 -8.04
CA ALA A 124 8.08 5.69 -7.19
C ALA A 124 9.53 5.72 -7.71
N ARG A 125 10.04 4.60 -8.25
CA ARG A 125 11.34 4.56 -8.94
C ARG A 125 11.37 5.49 -10.16
N GLY A 126 10.31 5.49 -10.96
CA GLY A 126 10.18 6.40 -12.10
C GLY A 126 10.16 7.88 -11.70
N ILE A 127 9.34 8.24 -10.70
CA ILE A 127 9.22 9.62 -10.21
C ILE A 127 10.54 10.11 -9.62
N THR A 128 11.18 9.31 -8.76
CA THR A 128 12.47 9.70 -8.14
C THR A 128 13.57 9.88 -9.17
N GLY A 129 13.56 9.14 -10.29
CA GLY A 129 14.49 9.37 -11.39
C GLY A 129 14.37 10.75 -12.06
N VAL A 130 13.21 11.41 -11.95
CA VAL A 130 12.95 12.74 -12.54
C VAL A 130 13.07 13.87 -11.50
N VAL A 131 12.79 13.58 -10.22
CA VAL A 131 12.89 14.57 -9.15
C VAL A 131 14.36 14.99 -8.95
N PRO A 132 14.69 16.29 -9.09
CA PRO A 132 16.06 16.78 -8.90
C PRO A 132 16.57 16.60 -7.46
N GLN A 133 17.84 16.26 -7.28
CA GLN A 133 18.46 16.02 -5.96
C GLN A 133 18.34 17.20 -4.98
N ARG A 134 18.21 18.44 -5.48
CA ARG A 134 17.97 19.63 -4.64
C ARG A 134 16.70 19.52 -3.79
N VAL A 135 15.68 18.81 -4.29
CA VAL A 135 14.42 18.60 -3.57
C VAL A 135 14.68 17.68 -2.37
N ASP A 136 15.47 16.63 -2.58
CA ASP A 136 15.88 15.71 -1.53
C ASP A 136 16.65 16.44 -0.43
N ALA A 137 17.58 17.33 -0.81
CA ALA A 137 18.35 18.12 0.16
C ALA A 137 17.46 19.04 1.03
N LEU A 138 16.45 19.67 0.43
CA LEU A 138 15.49 20.50 1.19
C LEU A 138 14.68 19.67 2.19
N ILE A 139 14.19 18.51 1.76
CA ILE A 139 13.43 17.60 2.63
C ILE A 139 14.33 17.06 3.74
N GLY A 140 15.55 16.65 3.41
CA GLY A 140 16.54 16.16 4.36
C GLY A 140 16.88 17.15 5.46
N ALA A 141 17.13 18.41 5.09
CA ALA A 141 17.39 19.48 6.05
C ALA A 141 16.21 19.67 7.02
N GLN A 142 14.98 19.67 6.52
CA GLN A 142 13.79 19.79 7.35
C GLN A 142 13.58 18.60 8.29
N VAL A 143 13.87 17.38 7.82
CA VAL A 143 13.77 16.17 8.64
C VAL A 143 14.84 16.19 9.74
N LEU A 144 16.07 16.58 9.41
CA LEU A 144 17.14 16.71 10.40
C LEU A 144 16.80 17.73 11.49
N GLU A 145 16.30 18.91 11.10
CA GLU A 145 15.86 19.94 12.04
C GLU A 145 14.75 19.42 12.96
N SER A 146 13.75 18.74 12.40
CA SER A 146 12.68 18.11 13.20
C SER A 146 13.21 17.04 14.16
N LEU A 147 14.24 16.28 13.77
CA LEU A 147 14.87 15.28 14.64
C LEU A 147 15.70 15.95 15.74
N ASP A 148 16.45 17.01 15.43
CA ASP A 148 17.23 17.81 16.41
C ASP A 148 16.31 18.50 17.44
N ASP A 149 15.11 18.94 17.04
CA ASP A 149 14.14 19.54 17.96
C ASP A 149 13.50 18.52 18.92
N SER A 150 13.32 17.27 18.48
CA SER A 150 12.50 16.28 19.19
C SER A 150 13.28 15.15 19.85
N LEU A 151 14.28 14.59 19.16
CA LEU A 151 14.90 13.31 19.50
C LEU A 151 16.43 13.37 19.64
N LEU A 152 17.10 14.28 18.95
CA LEU A 152 18.55 14.34 18.84
C LEU A 152 19.12 15.53 19.62
N LEU A 153 20.37 15.39 20.05
CA LEU A 153 21.19 16.45 20.62
C LEU A 153 22.58 16.43 19.96
N PRO A 154 23.36 17.52 20.05
CA PRO A 154 24.74 17.55 19.58
C PRO A 154 25.57 16.41 20.19
N SER A 155 26.34 15.72 19.35
CA SER A 155 27.22 14.63 19.76
C SER A 155 28.23 15.05 20.83
N GLU A 156 28.45 14.16 21.80
CA GLU A 156 29.43 14.24 22.87
C GLU A 156 30.68 13.38 22.60
N LEU A 157 30.74 12.69 21.45
CA LEU A 157 31.94 11.96 21.07
C LEU A 157 33.15 12.89 20.95
N PRO A 158 34.34 12.45 21.37
CA PRO A 158 35.57 13.19 21.15
C PRO A 158 35.74 13.56 19.67
N ALA A 159 36.20 14.79 19.41
CA ALA A 159 36.39 15.26 18.04
C ALA A 159 37.32 14.35 17.22
N GLN A 160 38.32 13.75 17.88
CA GLN A 160 39.23 12.79 17.27
C GLN A 160 38.50 11.53 16.77
N ASP A 161 37.56 10.98 17.53
CA ASP A 161 36.79 9.80 17.12
C ASP A 161 35.87 10.09 15.95
N ARG A 162 35.18 11.24 15.99
CA ARG A 162 34.33 11.68 14.89
C ARG A 162 35.11 11.85 13.59
N GLU A 163 36.29 12.44 13.66
CA GLU A 163 37.12 12.65 12.46
C GLU A 163 37.73 11.34 11.95
N ARG A 164 38.14 10.45 12.86
CA ARG A 164 38.62 9.10 12.52
C ARG A 164 37.57 8.31 11.73
N ILE A 165 36.34 8.24 12.23
CA ILE A 165 35.22 7.55 11.58
C ILE A 165 34.87 8.24 10.24
N ARG A 166 34.76 9.58 10.24
CA ARG A 166 34.46 10.35 9.01
C ARG A 166 35.49 10.09 7.91
N HIS A 167 36.77 10.12 8.23
CA HIS A 167 37.84 9.84 7.27
C HIS A 167 37.84 8.39 6.80
N ALA A 168 37.63 7.43 7.69
CA ALA A 168 37.55 6.02 7.31
C ALA A 168 36.38 5.77 6.35
N PHE A 169 35.21 6.32 6.67
CA PHE A 169 34.03 6.22 5.82
C PHE A 169 34.22 6.92 4.47
N ALA A 170 34.83 8.10 4.46
CA ALA A 170 35.14 8.81 3.21
C ALA A 170 36.06 8.00 2.29
N ARG A 171 37.11 7.35 2.84
CA ARG A 171 37.98 6.45 2.06
C ARG A 171 37.21 5.26 1.52
N MET A 172 36.32 4.69 2.33
CA MET A 172 35.50 3.54 1.94
C MET A 172 34.57 3.87 0.77
N VAL A 173 33.86 5.00 0.83
CA VAL A 173 33.02 5.49 -0.27
C VAL A 173 33.86 5.76 -1.53
N GLN A 174 34.99 6.46 -1.38
CA GLN A 174 35.88 6.79 -2.51
C GLN A 174 36.45 5.54 -3.19
N ALA A 175 36.73 4.46 -2.43
CA ALA A 175 37.24 3.20 -2.98
C ALA A 175 36.17 2.46 -3.80
N ALA A 176 34.91 2.44 -3.34
CA ALA A 176 33.81 1.76 -4.02
C ALA A 176 33.21 2.55 -5.19
N HIS A 177 33.22 3.89 -5.07
CA HIS A 177 32.56 4.85 -5.96
C HIS A 177 33.48 6.03 -6.29
N PRO A 178 34.58 5.80 -7.04
CA PRO A 178 35.56 6.84 -7.31
C PRO A 178 35.06 7.99 -8.18
N GLU A 179 34.02 7.76 -9.00
CA GLU A 179 33.53 8.71 -10.00
C GLU A 179 32.04 9.05 -9.85
N ASP A 180 31.25 8.21 -9.16
CA ASP A 180 29.79 8.25 -9.19
C ASP A 180 29.13 8.28 -7.81
N ALA A 181 29.87 8.61 -6.75
CA ALA A 181 29.31 8.78 -5.42
C ALA A 181 28.31 9.96 -5.40
N PRO A 182 27.07 9.76 -4.94
CA PRO A 182 26.15 10.87 -4.70
C PRO A 182 26.70 11.80 -3.62
N PRO A 183 26.24 13.06 -3.54
CA PRO A 183 26.54 13.92 -2.41
C PRO A 183 26.09 13.25 -1.11
N TRP A 184 26.95 13.25 -0.10
CA TRP A 184 26.64 12.72 1.22
C TRP A 184 27.34 13.55 2.30
N GLN A 185 26.78 13.52 3.51
CA GLN A 185 27.38 14.14 4.69
C GLN A 185 27.12 13.26 5.91
N LEU A 186 28.14 13.11 6.77
CA LEU A 186 28.02 12.37 8.01
C LEU A 186 27.80 13.34 9.18
N GLU A 187 26.73 13.15 9.93
CA GLU A 187 26.35 13.93 11.09
C GLU A 187 26.35 13.05 12.34
N PHE A 188 27.08 13.47 13.38
CA PHE A 188 27.08 12.78 14.66
C PHE A 188 26.07 13.44 15.59
N ARG A 189 25.25 12.63 16.26
CA ARG A 189 24.25 13.08 17.23
C ARG A 189 24.22 12.12 18.41
N ARG A 190 23.69 12.55 19.55
CA ARG A 190 23.31 11.62 20.64
C ARG A 190 21.80 11.63 20.83
N GLY A 191 21.27 10.58 21.42
CA GLY A 191 19.88 10.57 21.85
C GLY A 191 19.62 11.63 22.93
N ARG A 192 18.47 12.30 22.81
CA ARG A 192 17.92 13.12 23.90
C ARG A 192 17.45 12.25 25.07
N ASP A 193 17.01 11.03 24.76
CA ASP A 193 16.48 10.02 25.67
C ASP A 193 17.18 8.68 25.37
N GLU A 194 17.39 7.86 26.41
CA GLU A 194 17.84 6.48 26.33
C GLU A 194 16.99 5.58 25.41
N ARG A 195 15.74 5.98 25.12
CA ARG A 195 14.83 5.29 24.19
C ARG A 195 15.33 5.23 22.75
N LEU A 196 16.09 6.25 22.30
CA LEU A 196 16.60 6.26 20.92
C LEU A 196 17.63 5.14 20.71
N GLY A 197 18.53 4.96 21.68
CA GLY A 197 19.57 3.93 21.66
C GLY A 197 20.55 4.02 20.48
N PRO A 198 21.31 2.92 20.25
CA PRO A 198 22.21 2.77 19.10
C PRO A 198 21.45 2.84 17.77
N ASN A 199 21.78 3.81 16.92
CA ASN A 199 20.98 4.14 15.74
C ASN A 199 21.82 4.83 14.63
N ALA A 200 21.42 4.66 13.37
CA ALA A 200 21.94 5.39 12.21
C ALA A 200 20.81 5.62 11.20
N LEU A 201 20.77 6.78 10.54
CA LEU A 201 19.65 7.15 9.66
C LEU A 201 20.14 7.83 8.38
N ALA A 202 19.78 7.27 7.23
CA ALA A 202 19.88 7.92 5.93
C ALA A 202 18.69 8.84 5.65
N LEU A 203 18.94 10.14 5.57
CA LEU A 203 17.94 11.15 5.21
C LEU A 203 18.00 11.46 3.71
N PRO A 204 16.88 11.93 3.11
CA PRO A 204 16.89 12.50 1.76
C PRO A 204 18.00 13.55 1.61
N GLY A 205 18.65 13.60 0.46
CA GLY A 205 19.67 14.61 0.17
C GLY A 205 21.08 14.25 0.64
N GLY A 206 21.26 13.09 1.28
CA GLY A 206 22.57 12.50 1.53
C GLY A 206 23.10 12.65 2.96
N THR A 207 22.31 13.23 3.86
CA THR A 207 22.68 13.26 5.28
C THR A 207 22.53 11.89 5.91
N ILE A 208 23.61 11.36 6.45
CA ILE A 208 23.65 10.16 7.27
C ILE A 208 23.87 10.60 8.71
N VAL A 209 22.92 10.31 9.59
CA VAL A 209 23.06 10.55 11.03
C VAL A 209 23.59 9.28 11.67
N LEU A 210 24.61 9.41 12.52
CA LEU A 210 25.15 8.32 13.33
C LEU A 210 25.04 8.70 14.80
N THR A 211 24.47 7.82 15.63
CA THR A 211 24.35 8.10 17.06
C THR A 211 25.60 7.73 17.85
N ASP A 212 25.91 8.53 18.86
CA ASP A 212 26.98 8.27 19.82
C ASP A 212 26.81 6.90 20.48
N GLU A 213 25.57 6.52 20.79
CA GLU A 213 25.20 5.23 21.37
C GLU A 213 25.58 4.06 20.45
N LEU A 214 25.51 4.23 19.12
CA LEU A 214 25.94 3.21 18.17
C LEU A 214 27.45 3.04 18.17
N VAL A 215 28.20 4.14 18.16
CA VAL A 215 29.66 4.09 18.26
C VAL A 215 30.10 3.44 19.58
N ARG A 216 29.39 3.72 20.68
CA ARG A 216 29.68 3.12 22.00
C ARG A 216 29.24 1.65 22.11
N LEU A 217 28.31 1.20 21.28
CA LEU A 217 27.87 -0.21 21.24
C LEU A 217 28.98 -1.12 20.68
N MET A 218 29.77 -0.60 19.74
CA MET A 218 30.88 -1.31 19.10
C MET A 218 32.23 -0.67 19.49
N PRO A 219 32.64 -0.76 20.77
CA PRO A 219 33.88 -0.16 21.22
C PRO A 219 35.06 -0.80 20.48
N ASP A 220 35.93 0.05 19.93
CA ASP A 220 37.14 -0.33 19.18
C ASP A 220 36.91 -1.15 17.90
N ASP A 221 35.65 -1.26 17.42
CA ASP A 221 35.29 -1.96 16.19
C ASP A 221 34.71 -0.99 15.15
N ASP A 222 35.61 -0.26 14.48
CA ASP A 222 35.26 0.63 13.38
C ASP A 222 34.69 -0.12 12.18
N ASP A 223 35.07 -1.37 11.97
CA ASP A 223 34.66 -2.15 10.82
C ASP A 223 33.14 -2.38 10.84
N ALA A 224 32.60 -2.67 12.02
CA ALA A 224 31.16 -2.78 12.25
C ALA A 224 30.44 -1.44 12.00
N VAL A 225 30.96 -0.33 12.55
CA VAL A 225 30.39 1.01 12.36
C VAL A 225 30.41 1.40 10.88
N LEU A 226 31.51 1.11 10.18
CA LEU A 226 31.66 1.35 8.74
C LEU A 226 30.72 0.48 7.91
N GLY A 227 30.49 -0.78 8.31
CA GLY A 227 29.45 -1.61 7.72
C GLY A 227 28.08 -0.94 7.77
N VAL A 228 27.67 -0.48 8.96
CA VAL A 228 26.40 0.25 9.15
C VAL A 228 26.34 1.51 8.30
N LEU A 229 27.39 2.32 8.29
CA LEU A 229 27.45 3.53 7.45
C LEU A 229 27.38 3.19 5.96
N GLY A 230 27.97 2.06 5.53
CA GLY A 230 27.83 1.55 4.17
C GLY A 230 26.41 1.15 3.81
N HIS A 231 25.64 0.62 4.77
CA HIS A 231 24.23 0.31 4.59
C HIS A 231 23.41 1.60 4.44
N GLU A 232 23.61 2.58 5.32
CA GLU A 232 22.96 3.90 5.22
C GLU A 232 23.32 4.62 3.91
N PHE A 233 24.56 4.50 3.46
CA PHE A 233 24.98 5.00 2.15
C PHE A 233 24.20 4.37 1.00
N GLY A 234 23.88 3.07 1.08
CA GLY A 234 23.00 2.40 0.12
C GLY A 234 21.61 3.02 0.05
N HIS A 235 21.01 3.35 1.19
CA HIS A 235 19.73 4.07 1.22
C HIS A 235 19.82 5.46 0.59
N VAL A 236 20.92 6.19 0.83
CA VAL A 236 21.19 7.48 0.17
C VAL A 236 21.33 7.32 -1.33
N ARG A 237 22.24 6.44 -1.79
CA ARG A 237 22.58 6.27 -3.21
C ARG A 237 21.39 5.83 -4.04
N LEU A 238 20.55 4.96 -3.47
CA LEU A 238 19.35 4.45 -4.14
C LEU A 238 18.10 5.29 -3.86
N ARG A 239 18.24 6.38 -3.09
CA ARG A 239 17.19 7.33 -2.74
C ARG A 239 15.96 6.65 -2.13
N HIS A 240 16.19 5.66 -1.27
CA HIS A 240 15.12 4.86 -0.67
C HIS A 240 14.13 5.71 0.13
N ALA A 241 14.61 6.64 0.96
CA ALA A 241 13.75 7.56 1.72
C ALA A 241 12.81 8.36 0.79
N MET A 242 13.34 8.83 -0.34
CA MET A 242 12.59 9.61 -1.30
C MET A 242 11.57 8.75 -2.07
N ARG A 243 11.94 7.50 -2.41
CA ARG A 243 10.99 6.53 -2.98
C ARG A 243 9.84 6.26 -2.00
N GLN A 244 10.15 6.04 -0.73
CA GLN A 244 9.15 5.78 0.31
C GLN A 244 8.23 6.98 0.52
N LEU A 245 8.77 8.21 0.52
CA LEU A 245 7.97 9.43 0.61
C LEU A 245 6.97 9.55 -0.56
N VAL A 246 7.41 9.25 -1.79
CA VAL A 246 6.53 9.27 -2.97
C VAL A 246 5.42 8.22 -2.82
N GLN A 247 5.76 7.00 -2.38
CA GLN A 247 4.78 5.94 -2.17
C GLN A 247 3.75 6.33 -1.10
N ALA A 248 4.22 6.80 0.07
CA ALA A 248 3.36 7.28 1.14
C ALA A 248 2.46 8.43 0.67
N SER A 249 3.00 9.38 -0.10
CA SER A 249 2.24 10.51 -0.65
C SER A 249 1.14 10.06 -1.59
N ALA A 250 1.42 9.11 -2.48
CA ALA A 250 0.41 8.57 -3.39
C ALA A 250 -0.71 7.81 -2.64
N VAL A 251 -0.37 7.04 -1.59
CA VAL A 251 -1.36 6.39 -0.73
C VAL A 251 -2.19 7.42 0.03
N GLY A 252 -1.56 8.46 0.59
CA GLY A 252 -2.22 9.56 1.27
C GLY A 252 -3.22 10.27 0.38
N LEU A 253 -2.81 10.65 -0.84
CA LEU A 253 -3.68 11.28 -1.83
C LEU A 253 -4.87 10.37 -2.22
N ALA A 254 -4.63 9.07 -2.40
CA ALA A 254 -5.69 8.12 -2.70
C ALA A 254 -6.70 8.00 -1.54
N ALA A 255 -6.22 7.96 -0.30
CA ALA A 255 -7.06 7.96 0.89
C ALA A 255 -7.86 9.26 1.02
N SER A 256 -7.22 10.42 0.83
CA SER A 256 -7.91 11.72 0.82
C SER A 256 -8.99 11.81 -0.25
N ALA A 257 -8.74 11.30 -1.47
CA ALA A 257 -9.73 11.26 -2.53
C ALA A 257 -10.91 10.31 -2.20
N ALA A 258 -10.64 9.19 -1.53
CA ALA A 258 -11.67 8.21 -1.15
C ALA A 258 -12.54 8.67 0.03
N PHE A 259 -11.95 9.35 1.01
CA PHE A 259 -12.59 9.68 2.29
C PHE A 259 -12.88 11.18 2.48
N GLY A 260 -12.40 12.05 1.59
CA GLY A 260 -12.65 13.49 1.62
C GLY A 260 -11.84 14.28 2.66
N ASP A 261 -10.82 13.68 3.28
CA ASP A 261 -9.93 14.37 4.24
C ASP A 261 -8.60 14.77 3.57
N TYR A 262 -8.47 16.05 3.24
CA TYR A 262 -7.30 16.62 2.58
C TYR A 262 -6.30 17.29 3.54
N GLY A 263 -6.62 17.41 4.84
CA GLY A 263 -5.89 18.28 5.77
C GLY A 263 -4.74 17.60 6.54
N THR A 264 -4.87 16.30 6.81
CA THR A 264 -4.08 15.62 7.85
C THR A 264 -2.75 15.02 7.34
N PHE A 265 -2.57 14.89 6.02
CA PHE A 265 -1.46 14.15 5.45
C PHE A 265 -0.16 14.96 5.27
N ILE A 266 -0.25 16.25 4.94
CA ILE A 266 0.95 17.08 4.64
C ILE A 266 1.78 17.33 5.90
N THR A 267 1.16 17.48 7.07
CA THR A 267 1.82 17.77 8.35
C THR A 267 2.45 16.56 9.03
N SER A 268 2.14 15.33 8.60
CA SER A 268 2.62 14.09 9.24
C SER A 268 3.71 13.35 8.47
N ALA A 269 4.01 13.76 7.23
CA ALA A 269 4.97 13.08 6.36
C ALA A 269 6.39 12.89 6.96
N PRO A 270 6.99 13.86 7.68
CA PRO A 270 8.31 13.66 8.31
C PRO A 270 8.31 12.60 9.41
N VAL A 271 7.27 12.58 10.26
CA VAL A 271 7.10 11.57 11.32
C VAL A 271 6.78 10.20 10.72
N LEU A 272 6.01 10.16 9.63
CA LEU A 272 5.73 8.93 8.89
C LEU A 272 7.03 8.33 8.32
N LEU A 273 7.90 9.14 7.71
CA LEU A 273 9.18 8.65 7.17
C LEU A 273 10.12 8.12 8.26
N ALA A 274 10.13 8.77 9.43
CA ALA A 274 10.95 8.33 10.56
C ALA A 274 10.46 7.01 11.18
N THR A 275 9.19 6.65 10.98
CA THR A 275 8.55 5.48 11.61
C THR A 275 8.23 4.34 10.63
N LEU A 276 8.24 4.60 9.32
CA LEU A 276 7.97 3.58 8.30
C LEU A 276 9.22 2.78 7.99
N GLY A 277 9.18 1.48 8.27
CA GLY A 277 10.24 0.56 7.87
C GLY A 277 10.41 0.48 6.36
N TYR A 278 11.66 0.30 5.94
CA TYR A 278 11.97 0.10 4.53
C TYR A 278 11.48 -1.26 4.05
N SER A 279 11.15 -1.33 2.76
CA SER A 279 10.77 -2.60 2.13
C SER A 279 11.94 -3.60 2.17
N ARG A 280 11.64 -4.90 2.21
CA ARG A 280 12.67 -5.96 2.16
C ARG A 280 13.62 -5.83 0.98
N ASP A 281 13.14 -5.38 -0.17
CA ASP A 281 13.97 -5.18 -1.35
C ASP A 281 14.95 -4.02 -1.16
N ALA A 282 14.50 -2.93 -0.53
CA ALA A 282 15.36 -1.80 -0.18
C ALA A 282 16.46 -2.21 0.83
N GLU A 283 16.14 -3.05 1.81
CA GLU A 283 17.13 -3.60 2.74
C GLU A 283 18.18 -4.44 2.02
N ARG A 284 17.78 -5.34 1.11
CA ARG A 284 18.72 -6.15 0.33
C ARG A 284 19.59 -5.29 -0.59
N GLU A 285 19.01 -4.27 -1.21
CA GLU A 285 19.73 -3.30 -2.04
C GLU A 285 20.78 -2.54 -1.22
N ALA A 286 20.45 -2.11 0.01
CA ALA A 286 21.37 -1.42 0.91
C ALA A 286 22.44 -2.35 1.52
N ASP A 287 22.08 -3.59 1.88
CA ASP A 287 23.04 -4.60 2.35
C ASP A 287 24.05 -4.98 1.27
N ALA A 288 23.60 -5.12 0.01
CA ALA A 288 24.49 -5.38 -1.12
C ALA A 288 25.46 -4.22 -1.37
N GLU A 289 25.00 -2.99 -1.18
CA GLU A 289 25.85 -1.81 -1.24
C GLU A 289 26.87 -1.78 -0.11
N SER A 290 26.44 -1.99 1.14
CA SER A 290 27.34 -2.09 2.29
C SER A 290 28.43 -3.13 2.06
N LEU A 291 28.05 -4.33 1.60
CA LEU A 291 28.99 -5.39 1.28
C LEU A 291 30.03 -4.96 0.22
N ARG A 292 29.59 -4.22 -0.82
CA ARG A 292 30.49 -3.67 -1.84
C ARG A 292 31.50 -2.69 -1.24
N LEU A 293 31.04 -1.76 -0.40
CA LEU A 293 31.90 -0.77 0.27
C LEU A 293 32.90 -1.41 1.23
N MET A 294 32.45 -2.40 2.01
CA MET A 294 33.32 -3.14 2.92
C MET A 294 34.42 -3.87 2.15
N ARG A 295 34.06 -4.62 1.10
CA ARG A 295 35.01 -5.33 0.25
C ARG A 295 36.02 -4.42 -0.45
N SER A 296 35.60 -3.28 -0.97
CA SER A 296 36.51 -2.35 -1.64
C SER A 296 37.56 -1.74 -0.70
N SER A 297 37.37 -1.89 0.61
CA SER A 297 38.21 -1.29 1.65
C SER A 297 38.90 -2.33 2.53
N GLY A 298 38.79 -3.62 2.17
CA GLY A 298 39.37 -4.72 2.95
C GLY A 298 38.70 -4.94 4.31
N ILE A 299 37.51 -4.40 4.53
CA ILE A 299 36.76 -4.54 5.77
C ILE A 299 36.03 -5.89 5.74
N PRO A 300 36.19 -6.76 6.76
CA PRO A 300 35.57 -8.07 6.78
C PRO A 300 34.04 -7.95 6.86
N PRO A 301 33.25 -8.51 5.91
CA PRO A 301 31.79 -8.45 5.94
C PRO A 301 31.14 -8.95 7.23
N ARG A 302 31.82 -9.89 7.91
CA ARG A 302 31.41 -10.43 9.20
C ARG A 302 31.20 -9.36 10.27
N ALA A 303 31.90 -8.23 10.23
CA ALA A 303 31.73 -7.15 11.19
C ALA A 303 30.29 -6.62 11.24
N MET A 304 29.57 -6.63 10.11
CA MET A 304 28.14 -6.30 10.08
C MET A 304 27.27 -7.37 10.77
N ALA A 305 27.62 -8.66 10.63
CA ALA A 305 26.92 -9.73 11.35
C ALA A 305 27.13 -9.63 12.86
N ASP A 306 28.35 -9.26 13.29
CA ASP A 306 28.69 -9.04 14.69
C ASP A 306 27.93 -7.83 15.25
N PHE A 307 27.79 -6.76 14.46
CA PHE A 307 26.93 -5.62 14.79
C PHE A 307 25.46 -6.04 15.00
N PHE A 308 24.89 -6.83 14.09
CA PHE A 308 23.51 -7.33 14.25
C PHE A 308 23.32 -8.17 15.51
N GLN A 309 24.35 -8.89 15.94
CA GLN A 309 24.31 -9.63 17.20
C GLN A 309 24.37 -8.66 18.40
N ALA A 310 25.29 -7.69 18.39
CA ALA A 310 25.45 -6.72 19.48
C ALA A 310 24.16 -5.90 19.72
N ILE A 311 23.48 -5.48 18.65
CA ILE A 311 22.22 -4.73 18.79
C ILE A 311 21.07 -5.60 19.35
N GLU A 312 21.02 -6.87 18.98
CA GLU A 312 20.02 -7.81 19.50
C GLU A 312 20.26 -8.10 21.00
N GLU A 313 21.51 -8.27 21.40
CA GLU A 313 21.90 -8.41 22.80
C GLU A 313 21.53 -7.15 23.59
N TRP A 314 21.85 -5.95 23.07
CA TRP A 314 21.45 -4.67 23.68
C TRP A 314 19.94 -4.60 23.89
N ARG A 315 19.12 -4.97 22.90
CA ARG A 315 17.65 -5.00 23.01
C ARG A 315 17.16 -5.92 24.11
N GLN A 316 17.69 -7.14 24.18
CA GLN A 316 17.28 -8.12 25.18
C GLN A 316 17.65 -7.70 26.61
N THR A 317 18.68 -6.87 26.79
CA THR A 317 19.00 -6.29 28.10
C THR A 317 18.00 -5.21 28.51
N ARG A 318 17.57 -4.36 27.57
CA ARG A 318 16.56 -3.31 27.82
C ARG A 318 15.15 -3.86 28.04
N GLN A 319 14.72 -4.88 27.28
CA GLN A 319 13.41 -5.53 27.45
C GLN A 319 13.26 -6.28 28.78
N ARG A 320 14.37 -6.68 29.43
CA ARG A 320 14.33 -7.31 30.76
C ARG A 320 14.18 -6.30 31.90
N GLY A 321 14.39 -5.01 31.66
CA GLY A 321 14.40 -3.95 32.67
C GLY A 321 13.09 -3.18 32.83
N GLU A 322 12.25 -3.08 31.78
CA GLU A 322 11.01 -2.29 31.79
C GLU A 322 9.81 -3.14 31.34
N LYS A 323 8.81 -3.25 32.21
CA LYS A 323 7.56 -4.00 31.99
C LYS A 323 6.38 -3.13 31.55
N ASP A 324 6.61 -1.87 31.20
CA ASP A 324 5.54 -0.91 30.88
C ASP A 324 5.66 -0.35 29.45
N ASP A 325 4.54 -0.46 28.73
CA ASP A 325 4.14 0.17 27.46
C ASP A 325 4.96 1.38 26.97
N VAL A 326 5.97 1.17 26.12
CA VAL A 326 6.40 2.21 25.17
C VAL A 326 7.02 1.61 23.90
N ASP A 327 6.26 1.66 22.80
CA ASP A 327 6.52 1.03 21.50
C ASP A 327 7.54 1.80 20.62
N PHE A 328 8.52 2.49 21.23
CA PHE A 328 9.46 3.38 20.52
C PHE A 328 10.93 2.96 20.70
N ILE A 329 11.20 1.65 20.60
CA ILE A 329 12.57 1.11 20.61
C ILE A 329 13.25 1.44 19.26
N GLY A 330 14.27 2.30 19.27
CA GLY A 330 15.25 2.49 18.20
C GLY A 330 14.71 2.71 16.78
N LEU A 331 14.54 3.97 16.38
CA LEU A 331 14.01 4.34 15.06
C LEU A 331 14.69 3.63 13.87
N ALA A 332 16.00 3.33 13.88
CA ALA A 332 16.62 2.57 12.78
C ALA A 332 16.25 1.08 12.79
N PHE A 333 16.34 0.37 13.92
CA PHE A 333 16.13 -1.09 13.89
C PHE A 333 14.66 -1.49 14.04
N SER A 334 13.76 -0.55 14.34
CA SER A 334 12.33 -0.70 14.07
C SER A 334 12.01 -0.49 12.58
N THR A 335 12.84 0.27 11.86
CA THR A 335 12.67 0.51 10.42
C THR A 335 13.49 -0.44 9.51
N HIS A 336 14.56 -1.04 10.04
CA HIS A 336 15.52 -1.94 9.39
C HIS A 336 15.82 -3.19 10.26
N PRO A 337 14.88 -4.13 10.42
CA PRO A 337 15.06 -5.28 11.32
C PRO A 337 16.22 -6.19 10.87
N ALA A 338 17.04 -6.63 11.84
CA ALA A 338 18.07 -7.63 11.64
C ALA A 338 17.44 -9.03 11.46
N THR A 339 17.16 -9.43 10.22
CA THR A 339 16.58 -10.74 9.94
C THR A 339 17.67 -11.81 9.84
N ALA A 340 17.31 -13.07 10.09
CA ALA A 340 18.23 -14.20 9.91
C ALA A 340 18.80 -14.28 8.48
N GLU A 341 18.02 -13.86 7.48
CA GLU A 341 18.46 -13.74 6.07
C GLU A 341 19.62 -12.75 5.93
N ARG A 342 19.52 -11.55 6.52
CA ARG A 342 20.56 -10.51 6.46
C ARG A 342 21.82 -10.90 7.22
N ILE A 343 21.66 -11.49 8.41
CA ILE A 343 22.80 -11.98 9.19
C ILE A 343 23.55 -13.08 8.43
N ALA A 344 22.83 -14.01 7.80
CA ALA A 344 23.43 -15.04 6.96
C ALA A 344 24.16 -14.43 5.75
N PHE A 345 23.55 -13.44 5.09
CA PHE A 345 24.16 -12.75 3.95
C PHE A 345 25.56 -12.19 4.26
N PHE A 346 25.74 -11.50 5.39
CA PHE A 346 27.05 -10.96 5.80
C PHE A 346 27.99 -12.02 6.37
N ARG A 347 27.46 -13.04 7.04
CA ARG A 347 28.28 -14.12 7.62
C ARG A 347 28.89 -15.04 6.55
N ASP A 348 28.14 -15.29 5.48
CA ASP A 348 28.55 -16.19 4.40
C ASP A 348 29.37 -15.45 3.31
N ALA A 349 29.40 -14.11 3.36
CA ALA A 349 30.21 -13.31 2.46
C ALA A 349 31.71 -13.43 2.82
N THR A 350 32.51 -13.90 1.87
CA THR A 350 33.98 -13.90 1.96
C THR A 350 34.53 -12.48 1.85
N ALA A 351 35.56 -12.17 2.65
CA ALA A 351 36.51 -11.12 2.31
C ALA A 351 37.33 -11.66 1.14
N ASP A 352 37.13 -11.10 -0.05
CA ASP A 352 37.84 -11.54 -1.25
C ASP A 352 39.26 -10.96 -1.30
#